data_AF-A0A3C0Q2X6-F1
#
_entry.id   AF-A0A3C0Q2X6-F1
#
_cell.length_a   1.000
_cell.length_b   1.000
_cell.length_c   1.000
_cell.angle_alpha   90.00
_cell.angle_beta   90.00
_cell.angle_gamma   90.00
#
_symmetry.space_group_name_H-M   'P 1'
#
loop_
_entity.id
_entity.type
_entity.pdbx_description
1 polymer ?
#
loop_
_entity_poly.entity_id
_entity_poly.type
_entity_poly.pdbx_seq_one_letter_code
_entity_poly.pdbx_strand_id
1 'polypeptide(L)'
;MAVSQIADLKEQVNWHWRNTMRPIRFFNFDVKAIIPFFVLLFYLRLTTLVICILSTLLFWGLEKKGLTADAAMRALRVNIIGNFRPGLPRFRYRKLKDFGR
;
A
#
# COMPACT_ATOMS: atom_id res chain seq x y z
N MET A 1 33.21 -3.24 -23.43
CA MET A 1 33.48 -2.85 -22.02
C MET A 1 33.09 -1.40 -21.72
N ALA A 2 33.51 -0.40 -22.49
CA ALA A 2 33.15 0.99 -22.21
C ALA A 2 31.63 1.30 -22.29
N VAL A 3 30.92 0.69 -23.25
CA VAL A 3 29.47 0.92 -23.45
C VAL A 3 28.63 0.40 -22.27
N SER A 4 28.99 -0.75 -21.69
CA SER A 4 28.27 -1.28 -20.52
C SER A 4 28.44 -0.39 -19.30
N GLN A 5 29.65 0.14 -19.07
CA GLN A 5 29.93 1.07 -17.96
C GLN A 5 29.11 2.36 -18.07
N ILE A 6 28.93 2.88 -19.29
CA ILE A 6 28.11 4.08 -19.52
C ILE A 6 26.63 3.81 -19.24
N ALA A 7 26.12 2.63 -19.61
CA ALA A 7 24.75 2.22 -19.31
C ALA A 7 24.52 2.06 -17.80
N ASP A 8 25.45 1.41 -17.08
CA ASP A 8 25.37 1.21 -15.64
C ASP A 8 25.38 2.55 -14.88
N LEU A 9 26.19 3.52 -15.30
CA LEU A 9 26.20 4.87 -14.73
C LEU A 9 24.87 5.60 -14.95
N LYS A 10 24.28 5.46 -16.15
CA LYS A 10 22.97 6.05 -16.46
C LYS A 10 21.85 5.39 -15.65
N GLU A 11 21.94 4.09 -15.39
CA GLU A 11 21.03 3.33 -14.52
C GLU A 11 21.14 3.84 -13.06
N GLN A 12 22.35 4.01 -12.55
CA GLN A 12 22.61 4.53 -11.20
C GLN A 12 22.09 5.95 -11.00
N VAL A 13 22.28 6.84 -11.98
CA VAL A 13 21.73 8.21 -11.94
C VAL A 13 20.20 8.18 -11.98
N ASN A 14 19.60 7.17 -12.64
CA ASN A 14 18.16 6.94 -12.65
C ASN A 14 17.64 6.14 -11.43
N TRP A 15 18.48 5.77 -10.46
CA TRP A 15 18.01 5.15 -9.22
C TRP A 15 17.26 6.15 -8.36
N HIS A 16 15.96 6.23 -8.63
CA HIS A 16 15.01 6.98 -7.84
C HIS A 16 14.13 6.01 -7.06
N TRP A 17 13.84 6.32 -5.78
CA TRP A 17 12.98 5.49 -4.93
C TRP A 17 11.62 5.20 -5.58
N ARG A 18 11.10 6.12 -6.42
CA ARG A 18 9.91 5.93 -7.26
C ARG A 18 9.97 4.70 -8.17
N ASN A 19 11.16 4.37 -8.70
CA ASN A 19 11.33 3.30 -9.69
C ASN A 19 11.34 1.91 -9.05
N THR A 20 11.43 1.83 -7.72
CA THR A 20 11.45 0.54 -7.01
C THR A 20 10.06 -0.08 -6.83
N MET A 21 8.98 0.70 -6.99
CA MET A 21 7.59 0.28 -6.75
C MET A 21 7.34 -0.36 -5.37
N ARG A 22 8.32 -0.30 -4.45
CA ARG A 22 8.24 -0.88 -3.13
C ARG A 22 7.35 0.02 -2.26
N PRO A 23 6.46 -0.55 -1.44
CA PRO A 23 5.76 0.22 -0.44
C PRO A 23 6.78 0.82 0.54
N ILE A 24 6.53 2.05 0.99
CA ILE A 24 7.34 2.71 2.01
C ILE A 24 7.17 1.92 3.32
N ARG A 25 8.28 1.51 3.92
CA ARG A 25 8.29 0.77 5.18
C ARG A 25 8.96 1.59 6.25
N PHE A 26 8.43 1.54 7.47
CA PHE A 26 9.05 2.12 8.65
C PHE A 26 9.60 0.98 9.51
N PHE A 27 10.93 0.89 9.61
CA PHE A 27 11.65 -0.30 10.06
C PHE A 27 11.24 -1.53 9.25
N ASN A 28 10.37 -2.39 9.80
CA ASN A 28 9.83 -3.55 9.11
C ASN A 28 8.32 -3.48 8.87
N PHE A 29 7.64 -2.49 9.46
CA PHE A 29 6.20 -2.33 9.37
C PHE A 29 5.81 -1.44 8.19
N ASP A 30 4.56 -1.59 7.72
CA ASP A 30 3.93 -0.62 6.82
C ASP A 30 3.97 0.79 7.46
N VAL A 31 4.27 1.82 6.67
CA VAL A 31 4.42 3.20 7.17
C VAL A 31 3.18 3.68 7.91
N LYS A 32 1.99 3.16 7.58
CA LYS A 32 0.72 3.55 8.21
C LYS A 32 0.61 3.08 9.66
N ALA A 33 1.37 2.06 10.07
CA ALA A 33 1.41 1.60 11.44
C ALA A 33 2.05 2.61 12.41
N ILE A 34 2.71 3.66 11.91
CA ILE A 34 3.36 4.69 12.74
C ILE A 34 2.38 5.71 13.35
N ILE A 35 1.20 5.87 12.75
CA ILE A 35 0.19 6.87 13.17
C ILE A 35 -0.11 6.80 14.69
N PRO A 36 -0.40 5.63 15.29
CA PRO A 36 -0.64 5.53 16.73
C PRO A 36 0.57 5.91 17.59
N PHE A 37 1.80 5.68 17.12
CA PHE A 37 3.02 6.07 17.84
C PHE A 37 3.16 7.59 17.92
N PHE A 38 2.80 8.30 16.84
CA PHE A 38 2.78 9.77 16.88
C PHE A 38 1.74 10.29 17.88
N VAL A 39 0.55 9.69 17.95
CA VAL A 39 -0.47 10.08 18.94
C VAL A 39 0.03 9.83 20.37
N LEU A 40 0.68 8.70 20.62
CA LEU A 40 1.28 8.39 21.92
C LEU A 40 2.37 9.40 22.31
N LEU A 41 3.19 9.82 21.35
CA LEU A 41 4.26 10.79 21.57
C LEU A 41 3.72 12.16 22.04
N PHE A 42 2.62 12.64 21.45
CA PHE A 42 2.01 13.92 21.84
C PHE A 42 1.10 13.80 23.08
N TYR A 43 0.52 12.63 23.31
CA TYR A 43 -0.44 12.41 24.39
C TYR A 43 -0.21 11.06 25.08
N LEU A 44 0.65 11.06 26.08
CA LEU A 44 1.00 9.87 26.85
C LEU A 44 -0.05 9.61 27.94
N ARG A 45 -1.03 8.75 27.64
CA ARG A 45 -2.03 8.26 28.60
C ARG A 45 -2.12 6.73 28.47
N LEU A 46 -2.56 6.05 29.52
CA LEU A 46 -2.81 4.60 29.46
C LEU A 46 -3.74 4.20 28.30
N THR A 47 -4.73 5.03 28.00
CA THR A 47 -5.65 4.79 26.87
C THR A 47 -4.96 4.82 25.52
N THR A 48 -4.11 5.82 25.25
CA THR A 48 -3.35 5.90 24.00
C THR A 48 -2.28 4.83 23.90
N LEU A 49 -1.71 4.42 25.03
CA LEU A 49 -0.80 3.27 25.12
C LEU A 49 -1.50 1.97 24.70
N VAL A 50 -2.69 1.68 25.25
CA VAL A 50 -3.47 0.49 24.89
C VAL A 50 -3.86 0.52 23.41
N ILE A 51 -4.32 1.66 22.89
CA ILE A 51 -4.64 1.83 21.46
C ILE A 51 -3.40 1.59 20.59
N CYS A 52 -2.24 2.09 20.99
CA CYS A 52 -0.99 1.90 20.26
C CYS A 52 -0.58 0.42 20.21
N ILE A 53 -0.70 -0.31 21.32
CA ILE A 53 -0.41 -1.74 21.35
C ILE A 53 -1.39 -2.51 20.46
N LEU A 54 -2.70 -2.28 20.59
CA LEU A 54 -3.72 -2.99 19.83
C LEU A 54 -3.56 -2.76 18.32
N SER A 55 -3.33 -1.52 17.90
CA SER A 55 -3.10 -1.19 16.49
C SER A 55 -1.82 -1.84 15.96
N THR A 56 -0.73 -1.83 16.73
CA THR A 56 0.52 -2.50 16.36
C THR A 56 0.32 -4.01 16.18
N LEU A 57 -0.40 -4.67 17.09
CA LEU A 57 -0.72 -6.09 16.98
C LEU A 57 -1.57 -6.41 15.76
N LEU A 58 -2.54 -5.55 15.43
CA LEU A 58 -3.36 -5.69 14.23
C LEU A 58 -2.49 -5.61 12.96
N PHE A 59 -1.62 -4.60 12.85
CA PHE A 59 -0.72 -4.48 11.70
C PHE A 59 0.27 -5.64 11.61
N TRP A 60 0.80 -6.11 12.73
CA TRP A 60 1.65 -7.31 12.78
C TRP A 60 0.92 -8.55 12.24
N GLY A 61 -0.33 -8.76 12.63
CA GLY A 61 -1.16 -9.85 12.12
C GLY A 61 -1.44 -9.76 10.62
N LEU A 62 -1.60 -8.54 10.09
CA LEU A 62 -1.77 -8.30 8.65
C LEU A 62 -0.47 -8.55 7.87
N GLU A 63 0.68 -8.15 8.42
CA GLU A 63 1.98 -8.41 7.79
C GLU A 63 2.31 -9.90 7.73
N LYS A 64 1.94 -10.68 8.75
CA LYS A 64 2.05 -12.15 8.71
C LYS A 64 1.27 -12.77 7.56
N LYS A 65 0.20 -12.11 7.10
CA LYS A 65 -0.58 -12.51 5.92
C LYS A 65 -0.03 -11.94 4.61
N GLY A 66 1.04 -11.14 4.64
CA GLY A 66 1.62 -10.47 3.48
C GLY A 66 0.76 -9.33 2.91
N LEU A 67 -0.20 -8.83 3.68
CA LEU A 67 -1.12 -7.77 3.24
C LEU A 67 -0.55 -6.40 3.62
N THR A 68 -0.43 -5.50 2.63
CA THR A 68 -0.24 -4.06 2.92
C THR A 68 -1.51 -3.47 3.52
N ALA A 69 -1.43 -2.34 4.22
CA ALA A 69 -2.58 -1.70 4.83
C ALA A 69 -3.70 -1.40 3.80
N ASP A 70 -3.32 -0.95 2.60
CA ASP A 70 -4.27 -0.68 1.52
C ASP A 70 -4.87 -1.97 0.93
N ALA A 71 -4.11 -3.05 0.88
CA ALA A 71 -4.63 -4.36 0.47
C ALA A 71 -5.56 -4.95 1.55
N ALA A 72 -5.21 -4.80 2.82
CA ALA A 72 -6.03 -5.22 3.95
C ALA A 72 -7.38 -4.48 3.98
N MET A 73 -7.40 -3.17 3.71
CA MET A 73 -8.65 -2.41 3.58
C MET A 73 -9.53 -2.90 2.43
N ARG A 74 -8.94 -3.27 1.29
CA ARG A 74 -9.68 -3.86 0.16
C ARG A 74 -10.21 -5.25 0.52
N ALA A 75 -9.39 -6.08 1.16
CA ALA A 75 -9.80 -7.39 1.62
C ALA A 75 -10.94 -7.27 2.65
N LEU A 76 -10.81 -6.37 3.63
CA LEU A 76 -11.85 -6.09 4.63
C LEU A 76 -13.16 -5.67 3.95
N ARG A 77 -13.10 -4.76 2.97
CA ARG A 77 -14.28 -4.35 2.20
C ARG A 77 -14.96 -5.52 1.52
N VAL A 78 -14.21 -6.40 0.86
CA VAL A 78 -14.76 -7.60 0.21
C VAL A 78 -15.32 -8.58 1.23
N ASN A 79 -14.68 -8.73 2.40
CA ASN A 79 -15.19 -9.57 3.48
C ASN A 79 -16.52 -9.04 4.06
N ILE A 80 -16.71 -7.72 4.15
CA ILE A 80 -17.95 -7.11 4.66
C ILE A 80 -19.08 -7.17 3.62
N ILE A 81 -18.80 -6.81 2.37
CA ILE A 81 -19.82 -6.72 1.30
C ILE A 81 -20.16 -8.10 0.74
N GLY A 82 -19.22 -9.05 0.82
CA GLY A 82 -19.34 -10.37 0.22
C GLY A 82 -18.95 -10.43 -1.26
N ASN A 83 -19.20 -11.57 -1.88
CA ASN A 83 -18.77 -11.88 -3.25
C ASN A 83 -19.72 -11.35 -4.35
N PHE A 84 -20.74 -10.56 -4.00
CA PHE A 84 -21.70 -10.10 -4.97
C PHE A 84 -21.08 -9.04 -5.89
N ARG A 85 -20.67 -9.46 -7.08
CA ARG A 85 -20.19 -8.60 -8.16
C ARG A 85 -21.31 -8.51 -9.21
N PRO A 86 -22.23 -7.52 -9.11
CA PRO A 86 -23.24 -7.36 -10.13
C PRO A 86 -22.56 -7.07 -11.47
N GLY A 87 -23.08 -7.67 -12.54
CA GLY A 87 -22.60 -7.41 -13.90
C GLY A 87 -22.66 -5.92 -14.22
N LEU A 88 -21.71 -5.43 -15.03
CA LEU A 88 -21.70 -4.04 -15.45
C LEU A 88 -23.01 -3.75 -16.22
N PRO A 89 -23.83 -2.79 -15.81
CA PRO A 89 -25.09 -2.53 -16.51
C PRO A 89 -24.82 -2.03 -17.93
N ARG A 90 -25.75 -2.31 -18.86
CA ARG A 90 -25.54 -2.14 -20.31
C ARG A 90 -25.05 -0.76 -20.73
N PHE A 91 -25.44 0.29 -20.02
CA PHE A 91 -25.04 1.66 -20.31
C PHE A 91 -23.59 2.01 -19.93
N ARG A 92 -22.91 1.19 -19.10
CA ARG A 92 -21.51 1.40 -18.71
C ARG A 92 -20.50 0.67 -19.59
N TYR A 93 -20.94 -0.18 -20.51
CA TYR A 93 -20.02 -0.84 -21.43
C TYR A 93 -19.29 0.19 -22.29
N ARG A 94 -17.95 0.14 -22.27
CA ARG A 94 -17.14 0.91 -23.21
C ARG A 94 -17.35 0.33 -24.60
N LYS A 95 -17.90 1.12 -25.52
CA LYS A 95 -17.94 0.75 -26.93
C LYS A 95 -16.58 1.04 -27.54
N LEU A 96 -16.08 0.12 -28.36
CA LEU A 96 -14.95 0.39 -29.22
C LEU A 96 -15.39 1.51 -30.17
N LYS A 97 -14.88 2.72 -29.95
CA LYS A 97 -15.03 3.84 -30.86
C LYS A 97 -13.79 3.83 -31.71
N ASP A 98 -13.94 3.38 -32.95
CA ASP A 98 -12.94 3.63 -33.97
C ASP A 98 -12.96 5.13 -34.28
N PHE A 99 -11.83 5.80 -34.09
CA PHE A 99 -11.69 7.22 -34.35
C PHE A 99 -11.16 7.51 -35.76
N GLY A 100 -11.05 6.51 -36.63
CA GLY A 100 -10.79 6.69 -38.06
C GLY A 100 -9.55 7.55 -38.32
N ARG A 101 -8.37 6.95 -38.19
CA ARG A 101 -7.15 7.47 -38.79
C ARG A 101 -6.45 6.38 -39.58
#